data_AF-A0AAU0F313-F1
#
_entry.id   AF-A0AAU0F313-F1
#
_cell.length_a   1.000
_cell.length_b   1.000
_cell.length_c   1.000
_cell.angle_alpha   90.00
_cell.angle_beta   90.00
_cell.angle_gamma   90.00
#
_symmetry.space_group_name_H-M   'P 1'
#
loop_
_entity.id
_entity.type
_entity.pdbx_description
1 polymer ?
#
loop_
_entity_poly.entity_id
_entity_poly.type
_entity_poly.pdbx_seq_one_letter_code
_entity_poly.pdbx_strand_id
1 'polypeptide(L)'
;MDSKNKLNKVADYSHEFTLLRDRFEENFLELKDIIFELQNKAEAIEVDAHLLEELNAKVNKINALFLKHGVGTVEELVTLRDALAAEQSGFADLEDNILALEKTIADVRKQLDTLSKQLSANRKKRHHSLPKR
;
A
#
# COMPACT_ATOMS: atom_id res chain seq x y z
N MET A 1 -34.71 -12.17 -41.21
CA MET A 1 -35.94 -13.00 -41.27
C MET A 1 -36.59 -12.92 -42.65
N ASP A 2 -36.69 -11.73 -43.25
CA ASP A 2 -37.28 -11.53 -44.58
C ASP A 2 -36.59 -12.28 -45.71
N SER A 3 -35.25 -12.34 -45.72
CA SER A 3 -34.50 -13.06 -46.76
C SER A 3 -34.76 -14.57 -46.74
N LYS A 4 -34.85 -15.17 -45.54
CA LYS A 4 -35.23 -16.58 -45.33
C LYS A 4 -36.65 -16.84 -45.87
N ASN A 5 -37.59 -15.97 -45.51
CA ASN A 5 -38.99 -16.12 -45.94
C ASN A 5 -39.16 -15.93 -47.45
N LYS A 6 -38.39 -15.03 -48.08
CA LYS A 6 -38.37 -14.85 -49.53
C LYS A 6 -37.75 -16.04 -50.24
N LEU A 7 -36.66 -16.60 -49.70
CA LEU A 7 -35.99 -17.78 -50.27
C LEU A 7 -36.86 -19.04 -50.14
N ASN A 8 -37.55 -19.23 -49.02
CA ASN A 8 -38.51 -20.33 -48.84
C ASN A 8 -39.67 -20.28 -49.84
N LYS A 9 -40.17 -19.08 -50.18
CA LYS A 9 -41.26 -18.92 -51.16
C LYS A 9 -40.84 -19.30 -52.57
N VAL A 10 -39.54 -19.22 -52.90
CA VAL A 10 -39.04 -19.53 -54.25
C VAL A 10 -38.34 -20.88 -54.36
N ALA A 11 -38.07 -21.54 -53.22
CA ALA A 11 -37.35 -22.80 -53.14
C ALA A 11 -38.02 -23.94 -53.91
N ASP A 12 -39.35 -23.92 -54.02
CA ASP A 12 -40.14 -24.96 -54.69
C ASP A 12 -40.21 -24.79 -56.22
N TYR A 13 -39.74 -23.65 -56.76
CA TYR A 13 -39.78 -23.37 -58.20
C TYR A 13 -38.63 -24.02 -58.99
N SER A 14 -37.51 -24.36 -58.34
CA SER A 14 -36.41 -25.07 -58.98
C SER A 14 -35.51 -25.78 -57.97
N HIS A 15 -34.88 -26.87 -58.42
CA HIS A 15 -33.91 -27.61 -57.60
C HIS A 15 -32.74 -26.72 -57.12
N GLU A 16 -32.28 -25.78 -57.95
CA GLU A 16 -31.22 -24.84 -57.59
C GLU A 16 -31.62 -23.92 -56.43
N PHE A 17 -32.87 -23.44 -56.40
CA PHE A 17 -33.37 -22.64 -55.29
C PHE A 17 -33.58 -23.46 -54.02
N THR A 18 -33.94 -24.74 -54.14
CA THR A 18 -33.98 -25.67 -53.00
C THR A 18 -32.59 -25.82 -52.38
N LEU A 19 -31.55 -26.07 -53.18
CA LEU A 19 -30.17 -26.19 -52.70
C LEU A 19 -29.67 -24.91 -52.02
N LEU A 20 -30.03 -23.74 -52.57
CA LEU A 20 -29.66 -22.46 -51.98
C LEU A 20 -30.37 -22.22 -50.65
N ARG A 21 -31.65 -22.61 -50.54
CA ARG A 21 -32.41 -22.56 -49.28
C ARG A 21 -31.76 -23.42 -48.22
N ASP A 22 -31.40 -24.65 -48.55
CA ASP A 22 -30.84 -25.59 -47.58
C ASP A 22 -29.49 -25.11 -47.05
N ARG A 23 -28.61 -24.63 -47.95
CA ARG A 23 -27.35 -23.97 -47.56
C ARG A 23 -27.58 -22.74 -46.69
N PHE A 24 -28.57 -21.90 -47.03
CA PHE A 24 -28.90 -20.72 -46.24
C PHE A 24 -29.37 -21.10 -44.83
N GLU A 25 -30.18 -22.17 -44.71
CA GLU A 25 -30.68 -22.65 -43.42
C GLU A 25 -29.55 -23.21 -42.55
N GLU A 26 -28.64 -23.99 -43.13
CA GLU A 26 -27.45 -24.50 -42.43
C GLU A 26 -26.58 -23.36 -41.89
N ASN A 27 -26.24 -22.38 -42.75
CA ASN A 27 -25.45 -21.21 -42.33
C ASN A 27 -26.18 -20.36 -41.29
N PHE A 28 -27.52 -20.29 -41.37
CA PHE A 28 -28.32 -19.56 -40.40
C PHE A 28 -28.34 -20.24 -39.03
N LEU A 29 -28.34 -21.57 -39.00
CA LEU A 29 -28.19 -22.35 -37.76
C LEU A 29 -26.79 -22.16 -37.16
N GLU A 30 -25.75 -22.27 -37.98
CA GLU A 30 -24.35 -22.05 -37.53
C GLU A 30 -24.16 -20.64 -36.95
N LEU A 31 -24.73 -19.61 -37.59
CA LEU A 31 -24.69 -18.24 -37.07
C LEU A 31 -25.41 -18.10 -35.72
N LYS A 32 -26.52 -18.81 -35.52
CA LYS A 32 -27.22 -18.81 -34.23
C LYS A 32 -26.38 -19.48 -33.14
N ASP A 33 -25.71 -20.58 -33.47
CA ASP A 33 -24.85 -21.29 -32.53
C ASP A 33 -23.67 -20.40 -32.12
N ILE A 34 -23.04 -19.70 -33.08
CA ILE A 34 -21.97 -18.72 -32.79
C ILE A 34 -22.47 -17.60 -31.88
N ILE A 35 -23.68 -17.06 -32.12
CA ILE A 35 -24.26 -16.02 -31.25
C ILE A 35 -24.47 -16.56 -29.83
N PHE A 36 -24.97 -17.78 -29.69
CA PHE A 36 -25.19 -18.41 -28.39
C PHE A 36 -23.86 -18.66 -27.66
N GLU A 37 -22.83 -19.13 -28.36
CA GLU A 37 -21.49 -19.28 -27.80
C GLU A 37 -20.88 -17.94 -27.37
N LEU A 38 -21.06 -16.88 -28.16
CA LEU A 38 -20.61 -15.54 -27.79
C LEU A 38 -21.33 -15.00 -26.56
N GLN A 39 -22.63 -15.24 -26.43
CA GLN A 39 -23.41 -14.88 -25.25
C GLN A 39 -22.92 -15.61 -24.01
N ASN A 40 -22.77 -16.95 -24.09
CA ASN A 40 -22.24 -17.74 -22.98
C ASN A 40 -20.82 -17.32 -22.60
N LYS A 41 -19.96 -17.03 -23.59
CA LYS A 41 -18.61 -16.54 -23.33
C LYS A 41 -18.62 -15.14 -22.73
N ALA A 42 -19.52 -14.26 -23.15
CA ALA A 42 -19.67 -12.92 -22.58
C ALA A 42 -20.18 -12.95 -21.15
N GLU A 43 -21.10 -13.86 -20.82
CA GLU A 43 -21.52 -14.13 -19.43
C GLU A 43 -20.39 -14.75 -18.61
N ALA A 44 -19.57 -15.62 -19.23
CA ALA A 44 -18.37 -16.18 -18.61
C ALA A 44 -17.18 -15.21 -18.52
N ILE A 45 -17.25 -14.02 -19.14
CA ILE A 45 -16.43 -12.86 -18.75
C ILE A 45 -17.02 -12.34 -17.43
N GLU A 46 -16.96 -13.18 -16.40
CA GLU A 46 -17.13 -12.74 -15.04
C GLU A 46 -15.91 -11.90 -14.70
N VAL A 47 -16.15 -10.62 -14.38
CA VAL A 47 -15.14 -9.81 -13.69
C VAL A 47 -14.69 -10.63 -12.49
N ASP A 48 -13.40 -10.94 -12.40
CA ASP A 48 -12.84 -11.65 -11.24
C ASP A 48 -13.23 -10.88 -9.98
N ALA A 49 -14.29 -11.36 -9.32
CA ALA A 49 -14.94 -10.64 -8.23
C ALA A 49 -13.98 -10.49 -7.05
N HIS A 50 -13.08 -11.47 -6.88
CA HIS A 50 -12.03 -11.46 -5.88
C HIS A 50 -10.99 -10.37 -6.21
N LEU A 51 -10.50 -10.32 -7.45
CA LEU A 51 -9.57 -9.27 -7.88
C LEU A 51 -10.18 -7.87 -7.75
N LEU A 52 -11.46 -7.72 -8.10
CA LEU A 52 -12.18 -6.46 -7.98
C LEU A 52 -12.33 -6.04 -6.50
N GLU A 53 -12.65 -6.98 -5.61
CA GLU A 53 -12.73 -6.74 -4.17
C GLU A 53 -11.37 -6.31 -3.60
N GLU A 54 -10.28 -7.00 -3.97
CA GLU A 54 -8.92 -6.65 -3.55
C GLU A 54 -8.53 -5.23 -4.02
N LEU A 55 -8.84 -4.88 -5.27
CA LEU A 55 -8.51 -3.57 -5.82
C LEU A 55 -9.31 -2.46 -5.10
N ASN A 56 -10.60 -2.69 -4.88
CA ASN A 56 -11.45 -1.76 -4.12
C ASN A 56 -10.95 -1.59 -2.68
N ALA A 57 -10.53 -2.66 -2.01
CA ALA A 57 -9.94 -2.59 -0.68
C ALA A 57 -8.67 -1.73 -0.65
N LYS A 58 -7.79 -1.87 -1.66
CA LYS A 58 -6.59 -1.03 -1.80
C LYS A 58 -6.94 0.44 -2.01
N VAL A 59 -7.87 0.75 -2.90
CA VAL A 59 -8.33 2.12 -3.17
C VAL A 59 -8.94 2.74 -1.91
N ASN A 60 -9.80 2.01 -1.21
CA ASN A 60 -10.41 2.48 0.04
C ASN A 60 -9.36 2.77 1.12
N LYS A 61 -8.32 1.93 1.23
CA LYS A 61 -7.21 2.17 2.16
C LYS A 61 -6.44 3.45 1.82
N ILE A 62 -6.17 3.70 0.54
CA ILE A 62 -5.50 4.94 0.10
C ILE A 62 -6.37 6.16 0.42
N ASN A 63 -7.66 6.11 0.11
CA ASN A 63 -8.59 7.21 0.40
C ASN A 63 -8.73 7.48 1.91
N ALA A 64 -8.75 6.43 2.73
CA ALA A 64 -8.76 6.57 4.18
C ALA A 64 -7.48 7.26 4.68
N LEU A 65 -6.32 6.97 4.08
CA LEU A 65 -5.06 7.66 4.40
C LEU A 65 -5.09 9.12 3.94
N PHE A 66 -5.58 9.42 2.74
CA PHE A 66 -5.79 10.78 2.26
C PHE A 66 -6.63 11.61 3.22
N LEU A 67 -7.78 11.07 3.65
CA LEU A 67 -8.66 11.75 4.59
C LEU A 67 -8.01 11.92 5.96
N LYS A 68 -7.37 10.87 6.50
CA LYS A 68 -6.74 10.90 7.82
C LYS A 68 -5.61 11.92 7.89
N HIS A 69 -4.86 12.08 6.80
CA HIS A 69 -3.66 12.91 6.75
C HIS A 69 -3.86 14.24 6.01
N GLY A 70 -5.04 14.49 5.46
CA GLY A 70 -5.39 15.75 4.78
C GLY A 70 -4.62 15.98 3.46
N VAL A 71 -4.26 14.90 2.75
CA VAL A 71 -3.51 14.96 1.50
C VAL A 71 -4.34 14.47 0.32
N GLY A 72 -4.03 14.91 -0.90
CA GLY A 72 -4.80 14.64 -2.11
C GLY A 72 -4.12 13.70 -3.11
N THR A 73 -2.83 13.40 -2.94
CA THR A 73 -2.06 12.59 -3.89
C THR A 73 -1.22 11.51 -3.19
N VAL A 74 -0.88 10.46 -3.93
CA VAL A 74 -0.06 9.36 -3.40
C VAL A 74 1.35 9.87 -3.10
N GLU A 75 1.87 10.78 -3.92
CA GLU A 75 3.16 11.43 -3.74
C GLU A 75 3.22 12.23 -2.43
N GLU A 76 2.15 12.94 -2.08
CA GLU A 76 2.03 13.62 -0.79
C GLU A 76 2.00 12.63 0.39
N LEU A 77 1.29 11.49 0.27
CA LEU A 77 1.33 10.44 1.29
C LEU A 77 2.74 9.86 1.49
N VAL A 78 3.47 9.63 0.40
CA VAL A 78 4.83 9.12 0.44
C VAL A 78 5.76 10.12 1.13
N THR A 79 5.64 11.39 0.77
CA THR A 79 6.41 12.47 1.39
C THR A 79 6.12 12.57 2.89
N LEU A 80 4.84 12.48 3.29
CA LEU A 80 4.44 12.48 4.69
C LEU A 80 4.97 11.27 5.47
N ARG A 81 4.92 10.06 4.88
CA ARG A 81 5.50 8.85 5.47
C ARG A 81 6.98 9.04 5.76
N ASP A 82 7.72 9.58 4.79
CA ASP A 82 9.17 9.76 4.93
C ASP A 82 9.51 10.83 5.96
N ALA A 83 8.72 11.91 6.05
CA ALA A 83 8.85 12.91 7.09
C ALA A 83 8.62 12.32 8.50
N LEU A 84 7.55 11.54 8.67
CA LEU A 84 7.25 10.87 9.96
C LEU A 84 8.34 9.86 10.35
N ALA A 85 8.90 9.12 9.38
CA ALA A 85 9.98 8.18 9.63
C ALA A 85 11.28 8.89 10.07
N ALA A 86 11.60 10.02 9.44
CA ALA A 86 12.75 10.84 9.82
C ALA A 86 12.59 11.42 11.23
N GLU A 87 11.41 11.91 11.57
CA GLU A 87 11.11 12.43 12.92
C GLU A 87 11.27 11.33 13.98
N GLN A 88 10.74 10.13 13.70
CA GLN A 88 10.88 8.97 14.59
C GLN A 88 12.34 8.57 14.81
N SER A 89 13.17 8.61 13.75
CA SER A 89 14.62 8.39 13.89
C SER A 89 15.26 9.43 14.78
N GLY A 90 14.90 10.71 14.62
CA GLY A 90 15.43 11.80 15.45
C GLY A 90 15.09 11.64 16.94
N PHE A 91 13.93 11.09 17.28
CA PHE A 91 13.58 10.78 18.68
C PHE A 91 14.49 9.69 19.27
N ALA A 92 14.79 8.63 18.51
CA ALA A 92 15.71 7.58 18.96
C ALA A 92 17.12 8.14 19.21
N ASP A 93 17.62 8.99 18.31
CA ASP A 93 18.93 9.64 18.46
C ASP A 93 18.96 10.57 19.69
N LEU A 94 17.86 11.29 19.98
CA LEU A 94 17.75 12.14 21.16
C LEU A 94 17.80 11.33 22.46
N GLU A 95 17.15 10.17 22.49
CA GLU A 95 17.14 9.29 23.67
C GLU A 95 18.55 8.74 23.96
N ASP A 96 19.28 8.34 22.92
CA ASP A 96 20.68 7.93 23.03
C ASP A 96 21.58 9.07 23.55
N ASN A 97 21.37 10.30 23.06
CA ASN A 97 22.11 11.47 23.52
C ASN A 97 21.83 11.80 24.99
N ILE A 98 20.58 11.69 25.44
CA ILE A 98 20.20 11.88 26.85
C ILE A 98 20.94 10.87 27.73
N LEU A 99 20.90 9.58 27.37
CA LEU A 99 21.60 8.52 28.11
C LEU A 99 23.11 8.76 28.20
N ALA A 100 23.73 9.21 27.10
CA ALA A 100 25.15 9.54 27.07
C ALA A 100 25.51 10.73 27.98
N LEU A 101 24.68 11.78 27.97
CA LEU A 101 24.85 12.95 28.82
C LEU A 101 24.66 12.62 30.30
N GLU A 102 23.65 11.81 30.64
CA GLU A 102 23.41 11.36 32.01
C GLU A 102 24.60 10.57 32.57
N LYS A 103 25.16 9.66 31.77
CA LYS A 103 26.38 8.92 32.13
C LYS A 103 27.55 9.87 32.38
N THR A 104 27.73 10.84 31.49
CA THR A 104 28.80 11.86 31.61
C THR A 104 28.63 12.67 32.89
N ILE A 105 27.41 13.11 33.21
CA ILE A 105 27.10 13.84 34.45
C ILE A 105 27.42 12.98 35.69
N ALA A 106 27.05 11.70 35.67
CA ALA A 106 27.33 10.79 36.78
C ALA A 106 28.85 10.61 37.01
N ASP A 107 29.63 10.47 35.95
CA ASP A 107 31.08 10.33 36.01
C ASP A 107 31.76 11.61 36.51
N VAL A 108 31.36 12.78 36.00
CA VAL A 108 31.88 14.08 36.46
C VAL A 108 31.53 14.31 37.93
N ARG A 109 30.32 13.96 38.37
CA ARG A 109 29.93 14.06 39.79
C ARG A 109 30.80 13.19 40.70
N LYS A 110 31.13 11.95 40.28
CA LYS A 110 32.05 11.08 41.04
C LYS A 110 33.45 11.68 41.15
N GLN A 111 33.97 12.25 40.06
CA GLN A 111 35.27 12.92 40.06
C GLN A 111 35.26 14.13 41.00
N LEU A 112 34.21 14.96 40.93
CA LEU A 112 34.05 16.13 41.80
C LEU A 112 34.00 15.75 43.29
N ASP A 113 33.24 14.72 43.65
CA ASP A 113 33.14 14.23 45.03
C ASP A 113 34.50 13.71 45.54
N THR A 114 35.22 12.98 44.68
CA THR A 114 36.57 12.47 44.98
C THR A 114 37.55 13.62 45.24
N LEU A 115 37.61 14.59 44.33
CA LEU A 115 38.45 15.78 44.48
C LEU A 115 38.08 16.61 45.72
N SER A 116 36.78 16.76 46.00
CA SER A 116 36.28 17.49 47.17
C SER A 116 36.67 16.82 48.49
N LYS A 117 36.58 15.48 48.55
CA LYS A 117 37.06 14.69 49.70
C LYS A 117 38.56 14.81 49.89
N GLN A 118 39.34 14.72 48.82
CA GLN A 118 40.80 14.90 48.86
C GLN A 118 41.18 16.30 49.36
N LEU A 119 40.55 17.35 48.83
CA LEU A 119 40.77 18.73 49.26
C LEU A 119 40.43 18.93 50.74
N SER A 120 39.30 18.39 51.19
CA SER A 120 38.87 18.46 52.58
C SER A 120 39.84 17.75 53.53
N ALA A 121 40.33 16.56 53.14
CA ALA A 121 41.34 15.82 53.90
C ALA A 121 42.66 16.60 53.98
N ASN A 122 43.12 17.19 52.87
CA ASN A 122 44.32 18.02 52.83
C ASN A 122 44.20 19.28 53.72
N ARG A 123 43.03 19.94 53.74
CA ARG A 123 42.76 21.08 54.64
C ARG A 123 42.82 20.68 56.11
N LYS A 124 42.19 19.56 56.50
CA LYS A 124 42.23 19.04 57.87
C LYS A 124 43.65 18.70 58.32
N LYS A 125 44.44 18.05 57.46
CA LYS A 125 45.85 17.72 57.73
C LYS A 125 46.69 18.98 58.00
N ARG A 126 46.57 20.02 57.16
CA ARG A 126 47.29 21.29 57.38
C ARG A 126 46.87 22.03 58.64
N HIS A 127 45.57 22.06 58.96
CA HIS A 127 45.09 22.71 60.18
C HIS A 127 45.69 22.06 61.44
N HIS A 128 45.86 20.73 61.44
CA HIS A 128 46.49 20.03 62.55
C HIS A 128 48.01 20.26 62.65
N SER A 129 48.69 20.58 61.54
CA SER A 129 50.15 20.77 61.51
C SER A 129 50.61 22.22 61.75
N LEU A 130 49.69 23.17 61.98
CA LEU A 130 50.05 24.56 62.26
C LEU A 130 50.33 24.75 63.77
N PRO A 131 51.51 25.27 64.17
CA PRO A 131 51.79 25.58 65.56
C PRO A 131 50.82 26.67 66.05
N LYS A 132 50.16 26.44 67.19
CA LYS A 132 49.37 27.49 67.86
C LYS A 132 50.32 28.61 68.28
N ARG A 133 50.04 29.83 67.81
CA ARG A 133 50.66 31.07 68.30
C ARG A 133 50.16 31.40 69.68
#